data_AF-A0A7X4GW85-F1
#
_entry.id   AF-A0A7X4GW85-F1
#
_cell.length_a   1.000
_cell.length_b   1.000
_cell.length_c   1.000
_cell.angle_alpha   90.00
_cell.angle_beta   90.00
_cell.angle_gamma   90.00
#
_symmetry.space_group_name_H-M   'P 1'
#
loop_
_entity.id
_entity.type
_entity.pdbx_description
1 polymer ?
#
loop_
_entity_poly.entity_id
_entity_poly.type
_entity_poly.pdbx_seq_one_letter_code
_entity_poly.pdbx_strand_id
1 'polypeptide(L)'
;MIAPVVPTAAIAPDVTFPGDIDLLIIPYADDNLILSDTLAIEIKVVRAKYARQGKAPNEFGFSQANAIFTHGVPYSAVVHLVVSDTSPEDQWRGMHAANVIDVHAGSIGPLYPIQIDMMPADLIDRSFGRLSANCPHDSLGLVAAYISFNDSGWWQPMARRALKNTSVSRSFLAGVEKYYTENYSIFLDTPKYPPSR
;
A
#
# COMPACT_ATOMS: atom_id res chain seq x y z
N MET A 1 -5.81 -6.75 12.19
CA MET A 1 -5.24 -5.72 13.09
C MET A 1 -4.13 -5.00 12.35
N ILE A 2 -4.02 -3.67 12.46
CA ILE A 2 -3.02 -2.87 11.74
C ILE A 2 -2.32 -1.97 12.77
N ALA A 3 -1.00 -1.95 12.80
CA ALA A 3 -0.22 -0.99 13.56
C ALA A 3 0.73 -0.21 12.64
N PRO A 4 0.71 1.13 12.68
CA PRO A 4 1.69 1.94 11.97
C PRO A 4 2.98 2.12 12.77
N VAL A 5 4.09 2.29 12.05
CA VAL A 5 5.41 2.69 12.60
C VAL A 5 5.84 1.80 13.78
N VAL A 6 6.04 0.51 13.49
CA VAL A 6 6.46 -0.48 14.49
C VAL A 6 7.98 -0.60 14.48
N PRO A 7 8.70 -0.28 15.59
CA PRO A 7 10.15 -0.46 15.62
C PRO A 7 10.54 -1.91 15.40
N THR A 8 11.41 -2.18 14.43
CA THR A 8 11.82 -3.56 14.11
C THR A 8 12.46 -4.23 15.32
N ALA A 9 13.25 -3.48 16.09
CA ALA A 9 13.90 -3.95 17.32
C ALA A 9 12.90 -4.34 18.43
N ALA A 10 11.66 -3.84 18.40
CA ALA A 10 10.63 -4.25 19.35
C ALA A 10 10.08 -5.66 19.04
N ILE A 11 10.19 -6.11 17.79
CA ILE A 11 9.82 -7.47 17.35
C ILE A 11 11.05 -8.39 17.36
N ALA A 12 12.17 -7.92 16.84
CA ALA A 12 13.40 -8.69 16.69
C ALA A 12 14.59 -7.87 17.23
N PRO A 13 14.92 -7.98 18.54
CA PRO A 13 15.92 -7.12 19.18
C PRO A 13 17.33 -7.20 18.58
N ASP A 14 17.68 -8.33 17.98
CA ASP A 14 18.98 -8.54 17.33
C ASP A 14 19.05 -7.93 15.92
N VAL A 15 17.92 -7.41 15.41
CA VAL A 15 17.82 -6.79 14.10
C VAL A 15 18.03 -5.28 14.22
N THR A 16 19.10 -4.79 13.61
CA THR A 16 19.45 -3.36 13.56
C THR A 16 19.02 -2.67 12.26
N PHE A 17 18.59 -3.44 11.25
CA PHE A 17 18.07 -2.95 9.98
C PHE A 17 16.95 -3.85 9.43
N PRO A 18 15.82 -3.29 8.98
CA PRO A 18 15.51 -1.85 8.93
C PRO A 18 15.19 -1.25 10.31
N GLY A 19 15.04 0.08 10.36
CA GLY A 19 14.68 0.79 11.59
C GLY A 19 13.26 0.45 12.03
N ASP A 20 12.28 1.02 11.33
CA ASP A 20 10.86 0.81 11.61
C ASP A 20 10.17 0.08 10.46
N ILE A 21 9.10 -0.64 10.79
CA ILE A 21 8.15 -1.22 9.84
C ILE A 21 7.00 -0.22 9.69
N ASP A 22 6.78 0.32 8.49
CA ASP A 22 5.77 1.36 8.28
C ASP A 22 4.35 0.90 8.62
N LEU A 23 3.97 -0.31 8.20
CA LEU A 23 2.76 -0.99 8.68
C LEU A 23 3.02 -2.45 9.00
N LEU A 24 2.55 -2.88 10.17
CA LEU A 24 2.44 -4.28 10.55
C LEU A 24 0.96 -4.69 10.55
N ILE A 25 0.63 -5.68 9.73
CA ILE A 25 -0.71 -6.25 9.66
C ILE A 25 -0.69 -7.66 10.24
N ILE A 26 -1.51 -7.87 11.26
CA ILE A 26 -1.72 -9.17 11.89
C ILE A 26 -3.17 -9.60 11.60
N PRO A 27 -3.39 -10.59 10.74
CA PRO A 27 -4.72 -11.15 10.53
C PRO A 27 -5.23 -11.84 11.80
N TYR A 28 -6.54 -11.91 11.92
CA TYR A 28 -7.21 -12.62 13.01
C TYR A 28 -8.44 -13.33 12.46
N ALA A 29 -8.78 -14.46 13.06
CA ALA A 29 -10.05 -15.16 12.86
C ALA A 29 -10.64 -15.46 14.23
N ASP A 30 -11.91 -15.13 14.39
CA ASP A 30 -12.58 -15.11 15.69
C ASP A 30 -11.75 -14.31 16.71
N ASP A 31 -11.40 -14.91 17.85
CA ASP A 31 -10.59 -14.28 18.90
C ASP A 31 -9.09 -14.63 18.82
N ASN A 32 -8.63 -15.20 17.70
CA ASN A 32 -7.25 -15.68 17.55
C ASN A 32 -6.46 -14.91 16.50
N LEU A 33 -5.22 -14.53 16.85
CA LEU A 33 -4.26 -13.98 15.89
C LEU A 33 -3.71 -15.08 14.98
N ILE A 34 -3.62 -14.79 13.69
CA ILE A 34 -3.00 -15.66 12.68
C ILE A 34 -1.60 -15.12 12.38
N LEU A 35 -0.68 -15.32 13.33
CA LEU A 35 0.68 -14.81 13.23
C LEU A 35 1.41 -15.32 11.98
N SER A 36 1.09 -16.54 11.54
CA SER A 36 1.65 -17.14 10.32
C SER A 36 1.34 -16.38 9.04
N ASP A 37 0.39 -15.45 9.07
CA ASP A 37 -0.01 -14.62 7.94
C ASP A 37 0.25 -13.13 8.19
N THR A 38 1.15 -12.83 9.13
CA THR A 38 1.62 -11.46 9.38
C THR A 38 2.27 -10.87 8.13
N LEU A 39 1.89 -9.63 7.81
CA LEU A 39 2.40 -8.86 6.69
C LEU A 39 3.08 -7.59 7.20
N ALA A 40 4.35 -7.41 6.86
CA ALA A 40 5.06 -6.16 7.03
C ALA A 40 5.04 -5.37 5.72
N ILE A 41 4.78 -4.07 5.79
CA ILE A 41 4.70 -3.20 4.61
C ILE A 41 5.66 -2.04 4.81
N GLU A 42 6.47 -1.79 3.79
CA GLU A 42 7.20 -0.54 3.58
C GLU A 42 6.35 0.40 2.71
N ILE A 43 6.21 1.65 3.12
CA ILE A 43 5.47 2.69 2.42
C ILE A 43 6.43 3.75 1.91
N LYS A 44 6.34 4.06 0.61
CA LYS A 44 7.04 5.18 0.00
C LYS A 44 6.08 6.17 -0.63
N VAL A 45 6.20 7.43 -0.24
CA VAL A 45 5.45 8.52 -0.87
C VAL A 45 6.20 8.99 -2.11
N VAL A 46 5.57 8.80 -3.28
CA VAL A 46 6.08 9.27 -4.58
C VAL A 46 5.41 10.60 -4.91
N ARG A 47 6.18 11.68 -4.80
CA ARG A 47 5.70 13.04 -5.13
C ARG A 47 6.03 13.36 -6.58
N ALA A 48 5.02 13.33 -7.44
CA ALA A 48 5.14 13.77 -8.82
C ALA A 48 4.77 15.26 -8.95
N LYS A 49 5.35 15.93 -9.94
CA LYS A 49 4.89 17.23 -10.42
C LYS A 49 4.60 17.10 -11.91
N TYR A 50 3.55 17.75 -12.39
CA TYR A 50 3.18 17.75 -13.81
C TYR A 50 4.38 18.14 -14.70
N ALA A 51 5.11 19.20 -14.33
CA ALA A 51 6.28 19.66 -15.07
C ALA A 51 7.49 18.71 -15.04
N ARG A 52 7.51 17.71 -14.14
CA ARG A 52 8.65 16.79 -13.92
C ARG A 52 8.21 15.34 -13.73
N GLN A 53 7.26 14.92 -14.55
CA GLN A 53 6.68 13.58 -14.54
C GLN A 53 7.69 12.43 -14.77
N GLY A 54 8.82 12.70 -15.44
CA GLY A 54 9.81 11.68 -15.79
C GLY A 54 10.74 11.25 -14.65
N LYS A 55 10.86 12.04 -13.57
CA LYS A 55 11.86 11.76 -12.52
C LYS A 55 11.49 10.47 -11.77
N ALA A 56 12.44 9.54 -11.67
CA ALA A 56 12.29 8.37 -10.82
C ALA A 56 12.53 8.73 -9.35
N PRO A 57 11.89 8.04 -8.39
CA PRO A 57 12.34 8.11 -7.01
C PRO A 57 13.80 7.64 -6.93
N ASN A 58 14.59 8.25 -6.05
CA ASN A 58 15.99 7.88 -5.89
C ASN A 58 16.15 6.43 -5.38
N GLU A 59 15.14 5.92 -4.67
CA GLU A 59 15.10 4.58 -4.09
C GLU A 59 13.64 4.09 -4.03
N PHE A 60 13.42 2.79 -4.16
CA PHE A 60 12.08 2.17 -4.23
C PHE A 60 11.56 1.60 -2.90
N GLY A 61 12.37 1.57 -1.82
CA GLY A 61 11.97 0.96 -0.53
C GLY A 61 12.29 -0.55 -0.42
N PHE A 62 12.87 -1.16 -1.46
CA PHE A 62 13.18 -2.59 -1.45
C PHE A 62 14.22 -3.01 -0.41
N SER A 63 15.16 -2.14 -0.03
CA SER A 63 16.17 -2.47 0.98
C SER A 63 15.53 -2.83 2.32
N GLN A 64 14.56 -2.02 2.78
CA GLN A 64 13.84 -2.23 4.02
C GLN A 64 12.95 -3.48 3.94
N ALA A 65 12.07 -3.52 2.93
CA ALA A 65 11.14 -4.64 2.76
C ALA A 65 11.86 -6.00 2.61
N ASN A 66 12.99 -6.03 1.90
CA ASN A 66 13.78 -7.24 1.72
C ASN A 66 14.52 -7.66 3.00
N ALA A 67 15.02 -6.71 3.79
CA ALA A 67 15.63 -7.01 5.06
C ALA A 67 14.62 -7.66 6.02
N ILE A 68 13.40 -7.10 6.15
CA ILE A 68 12.35 -7.71 6.98
C ILE A 68 11.98 -9.12 6.47
N PHE A 69 11.84 -9.27 5.14
CA PHE A 69 11.62 -10.59 4.51
C PHE A 69 12.73 -11.58 4.87
N THR A 70 13.98 -11.15 4.82
CA THR A 70 15.15 -11.99 5.16
C THR A 70 15.17 -12.37 6.65
N HIS A 71 14.67 -11.50 7.54
CA HIS A 71 14.53 -11.79 8.97
C HIS A 71 13.37 -12.73 9.31
N GLY A 72 12.63 -13.20 8.29
CA GLY A 72 11.68 -14.29 8.42
C GLY A 72 10.26 -13.86 8.70
N VAL A 73 9.86 -12.62 8.34
CA VAL A 73 8.42 -12.27 8.31
C VAL A 73 7.70 -13.15 7.28
N PRO A 74 6.44 -13.58 7.55
CA PRO A 74 5.69 -14.40 6.59
C PRO A 74 5.42 -13.72 5.25
N TYR A 75 5.04 -12.44 5.27
CA TYR A 75 4.81 -11.66 4.06
C TYR A 75 5.46 -10.28 4.20
N SER A 76 6.01 -9.79 3.09
CA SER A 76 6.56 -8.43 2.99
C SER A 76 6.09 -7.76 1.71
N ALA A 77 5.81 -6.46 1.78
CA ALA A 77 5.36 -5.68 0.64
C ALA A 77 5.95 -4.26 0.60
N VAL A 78 5.97 -3.69 -0.60
CA VAL A 78 6.29 -2.28 -0.85
C VAL A 78 5.06 -1.60 -1.45
N VAL A 79 4.66 -0.48 -0.86
CA VAL A 79 3.54 0.33 -1.30
C VAL A 79 4.06 1.70 -1.71
N HIS A 80 3.87 2.07 -2.98
CA HIS A 80 4.06 3.43 -3.46
C HIS A 80 2.75 4.21 -3.38
N LEU A 81 2.70 5.19 -2.47
CA LEU A 81 1.63 6.16 -2.39
C LEU A 81 1.98 7.36 -3.27
N VAL A 82 1.34 7.45 -4.41
CA VAL A 82 1.55 8.49 -5.41
C VAL A 82 0.70 9.70 -5.06
N VAL A 83 1.33 10.87 -5.05
CA VAL A 83 0.66 12.17 -4.94
C VAL A 83 1.20 13.10 -6.01
N SER A 84 0.36 13.98 -6.54
CA SER A 84 0.79 14.99 -7.50
C SER A 84 0.04 16.31 -7.32
N ASP A 85 0.52 17.34 -8.01
CA ASP A 85 -0.31 18.47 -8.42
C ASP A 85 -1.36 18.02 -9.47
N THR A 86 -2.26 18.91 -9.87
CA THR A 86 -3.25 18.67 -10.92
C THR A 86 -2.68 19.05 -12.29
N SER A 87 -3.02 18.30 -13.34
CA SER A 87 -2.61 18.69 -14.69
C SER A 87 -3.48 19.85 -15.23
N PRO A 88 -2.92 20.72 -16.10
CA PRO A 88 -3.70 21.77 -16.76
C PRO A 88 -4.90 21.20 -17.54
N GLU A 89 -6.04 21.91 -17.55
CA GLU A 89 -7.29 21.44 -18.19
C GLU A 89 -7.14 21.18 -19.71
N ASP A 90 -6.25 21.89 -20.39
CA ASP A 90 -5.94 21.68 -21.81
C ASP A 90 -5.23 20.34 -22.09
N GLN A 91 -4.81 19.64 -21.03
CA GLN A 91 -4.16 18.32 -21.09
C GLN A 91 -5.10 17.19 -20.64
N TRP A 92 -6.33 17.53 -20.26
CA TRP A 92 -7.33 16.54 -19.87
C TRP A 92 -7.76 15.72 -21.08
N ARG A 93 -8.13 14.46 -20.82
CA ARG A 93 -8.53 13.53 -21.88
C ARG A 93 -10.04 13.40 -21.93
N GLY A 94 -10.56 13.38 -23.15
CA GLY A 94 -11.96 13.08 -23.43
C GLY A 94 -12.27 11.61 -23.10
N MET A 95 -13.26 11.40 -22.25
CA MET A 95 -13.74 10.08 -21.82
C MET A 95 -15.27 10.04 -21.90
N HIS A 96 -15.86 8.85 -21.79
CA HIS A 96 -17.31 8.70 -21.63
C HIS A 96 -17.63 8.27 -20.21
N ALA A 97 -18.67 8.87 -19.63
CA ALA A 97 -19.23 8.49 -18.34
C ALA A 97 -20.70 8.09 -18.50
N ALA A 98 -21.20 7.30 -17.56
CA ALA A 98 -22.62 7.02 -17.41
C ALA A 98 -22.99 7.10 -15.93
N ASN A 99 -24.22 7.51 -15.65
CA ASN A 99 -24.77 7.43 -14.30
C ASN A 99 -25.27 6.01 -14.05
N VAL A 100 -24.97 5.47 -12.87
CA VAL A 100 -25.57 4.21 -12.40
C VAL A 100 -27.02 4.50 -12.02
N ILE A 101 -27.98 3.85 -12.69
CA ILE A 101 -29.42 4.02 -12.44
C ILE A 101 -29.89 3.04 -11.38
N ASP A 102 -29.41 1.79 -11.45
CA ASP A 102 -29.70 0.74 -10.49
C ASP A 102 -28.44 -0.10 -10.25
N VAL A 103 -27.90 -0.02 -9.04
CA VAL A 103 -26.69 -0.75 -8.62
C VAL A 103 -26.94 -2.26 -8.53
N HIS A 104 -28.14 -2.69 -8.13
CA HIS A 104 -28.47 -4.10 -7.95
C HIS A 104 -28.76 -4.80 -9.29
N ALA A 105 -29.42 -4.09 -10.21
CA ALA A 105 -29.65 -4.59 -11.56
C ALA A 105 -28.46 -4.35 -12.51
N GLY A 106 -27.43 -3.61 -12.09
CA GLY A 106 -26.27 -3.25 -12.90
C GLY A 106 -26.64 -2.35 -14.10
N SER A 107 -27.73 -1.60 -14.01
CA SER A 107 -28.25 -0.78 -15.11
C SER A 107 -27.63 0.61 -15.11
N ILE A 108 -27.16 1.05 -16.28
CA ILE A 108 -26.54 2.36 -16.49
C ILE A 108 -27.34 3.20 -17.48
N GLY A 109 -27.26 4.52 -17.33
CA GLY A 109 -27.83 5.46 -18.29
C GLY A 109 -27.00 5.59 -19.58
N PRO A 110 -27.45 6.44 -20.51
CA PRO A 110 -26.69 6.76 -21.71
C PRO A 110 -25.29 7.30 -21.39
N LEU A 111 -24.33 6.94 -22.23
CA LEU A 111 -22.98 7.50 -22.15
C LEU A 111 -22.99 8.98 -22.55
N TYR A 112 -22.23 9.80 -21.84
CA TYR A 112 -22.01 11.21 -22.15
C TYR A 112 -20.52 11.56 -22.07
N PRO A 113 -20.04 12.49 -22.90
CA PRO A 113 -18.62 12.86 -22.91
C PRO A 113 -18.27 13.69 -21.66
N ILE A 114 -17.08 13.47 -21.13
CA ILE A 114 -16.46 14.25 -20.05
C ILE A 114 -14.99 14.53 -20.38
N GLN A 115 -14.43 15.58 -19.78
CA GLN A 115 -12.98 15.80 -19.73
C GLN A 115 -12.50 15.45 -18.33
N ILE A 116 -11.43 14.66 -18.24
CA ILE A 116 -10.88 14.24 -16.95
C ILE A 116 -9.36 14.26 -16.96
N ASP A 117 -8.78 14.72 -15.84
CA ASP A 117 -7.35 14.60 -15.58
C ASP A 117 -6.99 13.14 -15.37
N MET A 118 -6.37 12.52 -16.37
CA MET A 118 -5.93 11.12 -16.31
C MET A 118 -4.48 10.96 -15.84
N MET A 119 -3.79 12.04 -15.46
CA MET A 119 -2.45 11.97 -14.91
C MET A 119 -2.34 11.01 -13.71
N PRO A 120 -3.32 10.92 -12.78
CA PRO A 120 -3.27 9.94 -11.70
C PRO A 120 -3.14 8.49 -12.20
N ALA A 121 -3.91 8.09 -13.22
CA ALA A 121 -3.81 6.75 -13.81
C ALA A 121 -2.43 6.51 -14.44
N ASP A 122 -1.90 7.48 -15.19
CA ASP A 122 -0.58 7.36 -15.81
C ASP A 122 0.54 7.25 -14.77
N LEU A 123 0.41 7.97 -13.65
CA LEU A 123 1.38 7.91 -12.56
C LEU A 123 1.31 6.59 -11.81
N ILE A 124 0.11 6.01 -11.62
CA ILE A 124 -0.04 4.65 -11.06
C ILE A 124 0.67 3.64 -11.96
N ASP A 125 0.36 3.62 -13.26
CA ASP A 125 0.94 2.67 -14.21
C ASP A 125 2.46 2.80 -14.27
N ARG A 126 2.97 4.03 -14.39
CA ARG A 126 4.41 4.29 -14.39
C ARG A 126 5.08 3.89 -13.08
N SER A 127 4.47 4.19 -11.94
CA SER A 127 5.02 3.84 -10.62
C SER A 127 5.06 2.32 -10.44
N PHE A 128 3.99 1.62 -10.81
CA PHE A 128 3.89 0.17 -10.73
C PHE A 128 4.83 -0.53 -11.70
N GLY A 129 4.94 -0.07 -12.95
CA GLY A 129 5.88 -0.60 -13.93
C GLY A 129 7.32 -0.49 -13.45
N ARG A 130 7.69 0.64 -12.84
CA ARG A 130 9.03 0.82 -12.25
C ARG A 130 9.25 -0.05 -11.01
N LEU A 131 8.27 -0.14 -10.11
CA LEU A 131 8.32 -1.05 -8.96
C LEU A 131 8.55 -2.48 -9.43
N SER A 132 7.74 -2.96 -10.38
CA SER A 132 7.81 -4.32 -10.90
C SER A 132 9.16 -4.60 -11.57
N ALA A 133 9.65 -3.67 -12.39
CA ALA A 133 10.92 -3.83 -13.10
C ALA A 133 12.17 -3.83 -12.20
N ASN A 134 12.09 -3.21 -11.01
CA ASN A 134 13.23 -3.11 -10.08
C ASN A 134 13.06 -4.01 -8.84
N CYS A 135 12.02 -4.84 -8.80
CA CYS A 135 11.76 -5.69 -7.65
C CYS A 135 12.84 -6.79 -7.57
N PRO A 136 13.56 -6.93 -6.45
CA PRO A 136 14.66 -7.90 -6.35
C PRO A 136 14.16 -9.35 -6.33
N HIS A 137 12.97 -9.60 -5.80
CA HIS A 137 12.36 -10.92 -5.67
C HIS A 137 10.86 -10.89 -5.94
N ASP A 138 10.34 -11.89 -6.64
CA ASP A 138 8.91 -11.98 -6.98
C ASP A 138 8.00 -12.29 -5.80
N SER A 139 8.57 -12.67 -4.65
CA SER A 139 7.84 -12.91 -3.42
C SER A 139 7.33 -11.63 -2.74
N LEU A 140 7.91 -10.48 -3.04
CA LEU A 140 7.46 -9.20 -2.46
C LEU A 140 6.15 -8.74 -3.09
N GLY A 141 5.20 -8.39 -2.24
CA GLY A 141 3.98 -7.71 -2.65
C GLY A 141 4.29 -6.29 -3.12
N LEU A 142 3.63 -5.84 -4.18
CA LEU A 142 3.81 -4.50 -4.74
C LEU A 142 2.47 -3.81 -4.85
N VAL A 143 2.40 -2.53 -4.49
CA VAL A 143 1.22 -1.70 -4.74
C VAL A 143 1.67 -0.33 -5.22
N ALA A 144 1.00 0.21 -6.24
CA ALA A 144 1.01 1.64 -6.54
C ALA A 144 -0.43 2.16 -6.46
N ALA A 145 -0.64 3.15 -5.60
CA ALA A 145 -1.95 3.77 -5.39
C ALA A 145 -1.81 5.29 -5.46
N TYR A 146 -2.73 5.96 -6.13
CA TYR A 146 -2.80 7.41 -6.12
C TYR A 146 -3.69 7.88 -4.97
N ILE A 147 -3.18 8.82 -4.18
CA ILE A 147 -3.93 9.42 -3.08
C ILE A 147 -4.47 10.77 -3.53
N SER A 148 -5.80 10.85 -3.73
CA SER A 148 -6.49 12.11 -3.94
C SER A 148 -6.90 12.73 -2.60
N PHE A 149 -6.70 14.03 -2.45
CA PHE A 149 -7.08 14.78 -1.24
C PHE A 149 -8.46 15.44 -1.32
N ASN A 150 -9.09 15.45 -2.50
CA ASN A 150 -10.26 16.30 -2.78
C ASN A 150 -11.47 15.50 -3.31
N ASP A 151 -11.59 14.20 -2.99
CA ASP A 151 -12.63 13.29 -3.51
C ASP A 151 -12.75 13.30 -5.05
N SER A 152 -11.71 13.74 -5.76
CA SER A 152 -11.69 14.03 -7.20
C SER A 152 -11.62 12.78 -8.08
N GLY A 153 -12.11 11.65 -7.57
CA GLY A 153 -12.10 10.35 -8.24
C GLY A 153 -11.39 9.27 -7.44
N TRP A 154 -11.94 8.06 -7.53
CA TRP A 154 -11.33 6.84 -7.02
C TRP A 154 -10.48 6.25 -8.14
N TRP A 155 -9.16 6.32 -8.00
CA TRP A 155 -8.24 5.74 -8.97
C TRP A 155 -7.92 4.31 -8.57
N GLN A 156 -8.14 3.38 -9.49
CA GLN A 156 -7.87 1.97 -9.24
C GLN A 156 -6.37 1.75 -9.05
N PRO A 157 -5.91 1.23 -7.89
CA PRO A 157 -4.50 0.93 -7.70
C PRO A 157 -4.09 -0.27 -8.57
N MET A 158 -2.79 -0.34 -8.87
CA MET A 158 -2.17 -1.53 -9.45
C MET A 158 -1.41 -2.28 -8.36
N ALA A 159 -1.56 -3.61 -8.33
CA ALA A 159 -0.97 -4.43 -7.29
C ALA A 159 -0.52 -5.80 -7.79
N ARG A 160 0.53 -6.32 -7.15
CA ARG A 160 0.97 -7.71 -7.22
C ARG A 160 0.95 -8.29 -5.81
N ARG A 161 0.31 -9.45 -5.62
CA ARG A 161 0.23 -10.10 -4.31
C ARG A 161 1.62 -10.48 -3.79
N ALA A 162 1.82 -10.41 -2.47
CA ALA A 162 2.97 -11.02 -1.82
C ALA A 162 2.83 -12.55 -1.85
N LEU A 163 3.97 -13.25 -1.88
CA LEU A 163 4.04 -14.70 -1.68
C LEU A 163 4.60 -14.99 -0.29
N LYS A 164 4.20 -16.13 0.27
CA LYS A 164 4.62 -16.53 1.60
C LYS A 164 6.11 -16.82 1.61
N ASN A 165 6.80 -16.28 2.59
CA ASN A 165 8.19 -16.61 2.86
C ASN A 165 8.32 -18.08 3.25
N THR A 166 9.25 -18.81 2.63
CA THR A 166 9.52 -20.21 2.97
C THR A 166 10.40 -20.36 4.21
N SER A 167 11.08 -19.29 4.61
CA SER A 167 12.04 -19.24 5.72
C SER A 167 11.49 -18.43 6.89
N VAL A 168 10.22 -18.67 7.27
CA VAL A 168 9.57 -17.94 8.37
C VAL A 168 10.30 -18.21 9.68
N SER A 169 10.61 -17.14 10.41
CA SER A 169 11.29 -17.21 11.69
C SER A 169 10.29 -17.33 12.84
N ARG A 170 10.41 -18.41 13.63
CA ARG A 170 9.59 -18.58 14.84
C ARG A 170 9.88 -17.51 15.89
N SER A 171 11.13 -17.06 16.02
CA SER A 171 11.49 -16.00 16.96
C SER A 171 10.88 -14.66 16.54
N PHE A 172 10.83 -14.38 15.23
CA PHE A 172 10.13 -13.19 14.71
C PHE A 172 8.63 -13.23 15.05
N LEU A 173 7.97 -14.37 14.83
CA LEU A 173 6.54 -14.53 15.16
C LEU A 173 6.26 -14.37 16.67
N ALA A 174 7.11 -14.94 17.53
CA ALA A 174 7.00 -14.73 18.97
C ALA A 174 7.22 -13.26 19.37
N GLY A 175 8.11 -12.57 18.65
CA GLY A 175 8.31 -11.12 18.78
C GLY A 175 7.05 -10.32 18.41
N VAL A 176 6.38 -10.68 17.32
CA VAL A 176 5.12 -10.06 16.90
C VAL A 176 4.02 -10.26 17.94
N GLU A 177 3.88 -11.48 18.46
CA GLU A 177 2.92 -11.80 19.52
C GLU A 177 3.17 -10.98 20.79
N LYS A 178 4.43 -10.92 21.22
CA LYS A 178 4.84 -10.12 22.38
C LYS A 178 4.53 -8.64 22.14
N TYR A 179 4.93 -8.10 21.00
CA TYR A 179 4.69 -6.71 20.65
C TYR A 179 3.19 -6.36 20.65
N TYR A 180 2.36 -7.22 20.05
CA TYR A 180 0.90 -7.07 20.09
C TYR A 180 0.39 -7.05 21.54
N THR A 181 0.81 -8.01 22.38
CA THR A 181 0.32 -8.12 23.75
C THR A 181 0.65 -6.89 24.58
N GLU A 182 1.86 -6.35 24.41
CA GLU A 182 2.34 -5.16 25.12
C GLU A 182 1.74 -3.84 24.58
N ASN A 183 1.29 -3.82 23.32
CA ASN A 183 0.89 -2.59 22.60
C ASN A 183 -0.48 -2.71 21.89
N TYR A 184 -1.37 -3.58 22.36
CA TYR A 184 -2.60 -3.95 21.63
C TYR A 184 -3.50 -2.76 21.30
N SER A 185 -3.49 -1.70 22.12
CA SER A 185 -4.28 -0.48 21.91
C SER A 185 -3.97 0.19 20.58
N ILE A 186 -2.69 0.20 20.15
CA ILE A 186 -2.27 0.79 18.86
C ILE A 186 -3.01 0.13 17.69
N PHE A 187 -3.28 -1.18 17.81
CA PHE A 187 -3.97 -1.93 16.78
C PHE A 187 -5.49 -1.72 16.77
N LEU A 188 -6.05 -1.25 17.89
CA LEU A 188 -7.48 -0.94 18.04
C LEU A 188 -7.80 0.50 17.63
N ASP A 189 -6.84 1.41 17.75
CA ASP A 189 -6.99 2.83 17.45
C ASP A 189 -6.99 3.16 15.95
N THR A 190 -6.93 2.15 15.07
CA THR A 190 -7.11 2.37 13.62
C THR A 190 -8.58 2.70 13.34
N PRO A 191 -8.92 3.92 12.85
CA PRO A 191 -10.30 4.30 12.61
C PRO A 191 -10.94 3.33 11.60
N LYS A 192 -11.89 2.50 12.07
CA LYS A 192 -12.59 1.54 11.22
C LYS A 192 -13.64 2.21 10.33
N TYR A 193 -14.06 3.42 10.71
CA TYR A 193 -14.99 4.28 9.99
C TYR A 193 -14.53 5.74 10.13
N PRO A 194 -14.73 6.61 9.12
CA PRO A 194 -14.67 8.05 9.35
C PRO A 194 -15.67 8.39 10.48
N PRO A 195 -15.32 9.29 11.42
CA PRO A 195 -16.28 9.73 12.44
C PRO A 195 -17.54 10.21 11.74
N SER A 196 -18.70 9.71 12.19
CA SER A 196 -20.00 10.14 11.67
C SER A 196 -20.07 11.66 11.72
N ARG A 197 -20.15 12.30 10.55
CA ARG A 197 -20.45 13.72 10.41
C ARG A 197 -21.93 13.96 10.65
#